data_AF-A0A9E4KJM7-F1
#
_entry.id   AF-A0A9E4KJM7-F1
#
_cell.length_a   1.000
_cell.length_b   1.000
_cell.length_c   1.000
_cell.angle_alpha   90.00
_cell.angle_beta   90.00
_cell.angle_gamma   90.00
#
_symmetry.space_group_name_H-M   'P 1'
#
loop_
_entity.id
_entity.type
_entity.pdbx_description
1 polymer ?
#
loop_
_entity_poly.entity_id
_entity_poly.type
_entity_poly.pdbx_seq_one_letter_code
_entity_poly.pdbx_strand_id
1 'polypeptide(L)' 'MEAVSILDSKRDLNWEYDGEGDVLYISVSSPRPAVGIDIGEGLIVRYDESRGEVVGVTIVGLREKTLQELSDIPHDRA' A
#
# COMPACT_ATOMS: atom_id res chain seq x y z
N MET A 1 2.51 1.06 -24.84
CA MET A 1 2.42 1.23 -23.38
C MET A 1 3.09 0.02 -22.77
N GLU A 2 4.07 0.22 -21.89
CA GLU A 2 4.61 -0.89 -21.11
C GLU A 2 3.54 -1.37 -20.13
N ALA A 3 3.31 -2.67 -20.07
CA ALA A 3 2.34 -3.27 -19.15
C ALA A 3 3.00 -3.42 -17.78
N VAL A 4 2.51 -2.69 -16.78
CA VAL A 4 2.92 -2.88 -15.38
C VAL A 4 2.17 -4.08 -14.83
N SER A 5 2.89 -5.10 -14.34
CA SER A 5 2.31 -6.24 -13.64
C SER A 5 1.98 -5.86 -12.19
N ILE A 6 0.72 -6.03 -11.78
CA ILE A 6 0.24 -5.69 -10.43
C ILE A 6 -0.23 -6.97 -9.76
N LEU A 7 0.63 -7.57 -8.92
CA LEU A 7 0.25 -8.67 -8.02
C LEU A 7 -0.48 -9.83 -8.74
N ASP A 8 -0.10 -10.13 -9.99
CA ASP A 8 -0.83 -11.01 -10.93
C ASP A 8 -0.94 -12.50 -10.52
N SER A 9 -0.54 -12.88 -9.31
CA SER A 9 -0.62 -14.26 -8.81
C SER A 9 -0.72 -14.31 -7.30
N LYS A 10 -1.31 -15.39 -6.77
CA LYS A 10 -1.37 -15.66 -5.33
C LYS A 10 0.06 -15.75 -4.79
N ARG A 11 0.47 -14.74 -4.02
CA ARG A 11 1.78 -14.65 -3.38
C ARG A 11 1.60 -14.49 -1.88
N ASP A 12 2.59 -14.92 -1.10
CA ASP A 12 2.62 -14.63 0.33
C ASP A 12 2.78 -13.12 0.52
N LEU A 13 1.90 -12.55 1.33
CA LEU A 13 1.93 -11.13 1.69
C LEU A 13 2.44 -11.01 3.12
N ASN A 14 3.40 -10.13 3.31
CA ASN A 14 3.84 -9.69 4.63
C ASN A 14 3.40 -8.24 4.84
N TRP A 15 2.91 -7.94 6.03
CA TRP A 15 2.46 -6.59 6.38
C TRP A 15 2.89 -6.22 7.78
N GLU A 16 3.16 -4.94 7.96
CA GLU A 16 3.56 -4.36 9.24
C GLU A 16 2.94 -2.97 9.36
N TYR A 17 2.36 -2.68 10.51
CA TYR A 17 1.81 -1.37 10.79
C TYR A 17 2.63 -0.68 11.87
N ASP A 18 3.23 0.45 11.50
CA ASP A 18 3.89 1.37 12.43
C ASP A 18 2.84 2.32 13.01
N GLY A 19 2.45 2.06 14.26
CA GLY A 19 1.45 2.85 14.96
C GLY A 19 1.90 4.27 15.34
N GLU A 20 3.21 4.48 15.49
CA GLU A 20 3.80 5.78 15.81
C GLU A 20 3.80 6.69 14.57
N GLY A 21 4.21 6.13 13.43
CA GLY A 21 4.23 6.84 12.15
C GLY A 21 2.89 6.92 11.41
N ASP A 22 1.88 6.12 11.81
CA ASP A 22 0.66 5.89 11.03
C ASP A 22 0.97 5.39 9.61
N VAL A 23 1.78 4.33 9.52
CA VAL A 23 2.24 3.78 8.24
C VAL A 23 1.96 2.29 8.16
N LEU A 24 1.25 1.86 7.12
CA LEU A 24 1.08 0.45 6.78
C LEU A 24 2.02 0.07 5.65
N TYR A 25 2.88 -0.91 5.90
CA TYR A 25 3.72 -1.55 4.90
C TYR A 25 3.06 -2.86 4.45
N ILE A 26 2.91 -3.04 3.14
CA ILE A 26 2.49 -4.30 2.52
C ILE A 26 3.57 -4.69 1.53
N SER A 27 4.08 -5.90 1.66
CA SER A 27 5.14 -6.42 0.80
C SER A 27 4.79 -7.82 0.30
N VAL A 28 5.23 -8.10 -0.92
CA VAL A 28 5.06 -9.40 -1.55
C VAL A 28 6.34 -10.20 -1.35
N SER A 29 6.22 -11.38 -0.76
CA SER A 29 7.34 -12.28 -0.46
C SER A 29 8.41 -11.65 0.46
N SER A 30 9.62 -12.22 0.45
CA SER A 30 10.77 -11.71 1.20
C SER A 30 11.18 -10.31 0.74
N PRO A 31 11.78 -9.48 1.62
CA PRO A 31 12.30 -8.16 1.26
C PRO A 31 13.24 -8.23 0.04
N ARG A 32 13.00 -7.36 -0.95
CA ARG A 32 13.81 -7.23 -2.17
C ARG A 32 14.04 -5.75 -2.48
N PRO A 33 15.13 -5.40 -3.18
CA PRO A 33 15.32 -4.04 -3.67
C PRO A 33 14.13 -3.60 -4.53
N ALA A 34 13.60 -2.42 -4.22
CA ALA A 34 12.51 -1.82 -4.96
C ALA A 34 12.60 -0.29 -4.85
N VAL A 35 12.18 0.40 -5.91
CA VAL A 35 12.03 1.86 -5.90
C VAL A 35 10.67 2.21 -5.31
N GLY A 36 10.64 3.25 -4.47
CA GLY A 36 9.40 3.82 -3.95
C GLY A 36 8.90 4.88 -4.92
N ILE A 37 7.73 4.68 -5.50
CA ILE A 37 7.06 5.62 -6.40
C ILE A 37 5.85 6.18 -5.66
N ASP A 38 5.88 7.46 -5.31
CA ASP A 38 4.72 8.16 -4.75
C ASP A 38 3.67 8.36 -5.86
N ILE A 39 2.47 7.83 -5.63
CA ILE A 39 1.33 7.94 -6.54
C ILE A 39 0.23 8.89 -6.00
N GLY A 40 0.54 9.65 -4.95
CA GLY A 40 -0.35 10.62 -4.32
C GLY A 40 -1.13 10.05 -3.13
N GLU A 41 -1.78 10.94 -2.38
CA GLU A 41 -2.65 10.60 -1.25
C GLU A 41 -2.00 9.65 -0.23
N GLY A 42 -0.70 9.80 0.01
CA GLY A 42 0.07 8.96 0.92
C GLY A 42 0.22 7.50 0.49
N LEU A 43 0.00 7.19 -0.79
CA LEU A 43 0.25 5.88 -1.37
C LEU A 43 1.60 5.85 -2.08
N ILE A 44 2.47 4.94 -1.66
CA ILE A 44 3.78 4.72 -2.26
C ILE A 44 3.85 3.29 -2.77
N VAL A 45 4.02 3.12 -4.08
CA VAL A 45 4.20 1.82 -4.72
C VAL A 45 5.66 1.39 -4.61
N ARG A 46 5.90 0.13 -4.25
CA ARG A 46 7.23 -0.49 -4.29
C ARG A 46 7.36 -1.25 -5.61
N TYR A 47 8.20 -0.75 -6.52
CA TYR A 47 8.39 -1.29 -7.87
C TYR A 47 9.77 -1.92 -8.03
N ASP A 48 9.82 -3.16 -8.49
CA ASP A 48 11.05 -3.84 -8.87
C ASP A 48 11.34 -3.54 -10.35
N GLU A 49 12.22 -2.58 -10.60
CA GLU A 49 12.63 -2.17 -11.96
C GLU A 49 13.27 -3.30 -12.77
N SER A 50 13.89 -4.29 -12.10
CA SER A 50 14.56 -5.39 -12.80
C SER A 50 13.58 -6.37 -13.43
N ARG A 51 12.38 -6.47 -12.86
CA ARG A 51 11.33 -7.42 -13.27
C ARG A 51 10.10 -6.74 -13.84
N GLY A 52 9.99 -5.44 -13.66
CA GLY A 52 8.83 -4.67 -14.08
C GLY A 52 7.56 -4.97 -13.27
N GLU A 53 7.69 -5.37 -12.00
CA GLU A 53 6.56 -5.80 -11.16
C GLU A 53 6.39 -4.93 -9.90
N VAL A 54 5.14 -4.73 -9.49
CA VAL A 54 4.83 -4.16 -8.16
C VAL A 54 5.04 -5.24 -7.10
N VAL A 55 5.91 -4.93 -6.13
CA VAL A 55 6.30 -5.85 -5.04
C VAL A 55 5.83 -5.40 -3.65
N GLY A 56 5.09 -4.29 -3.58
CA GLY A 56 4.54 -3.80 -2.32
C GLY A 56 3.90 -2.43 -2.43
N VAL A 57 3.28 -2.01 -1.33
CA VAL A 57 2.63 -0.71 -1.16
C VAL A 57 2.91 -0.23 0.26
N THR A 58 3.21 1.05 0.41
CA THR A 58 3.23 1.75 1.70
C THR A 58 2.08 2.75 1.71
N ILE A 59 1.28 2.73 2.77
CA ILE A 59 0.15 3.64 2.99
C ILE A 59 0.47 4.51 4.20
N VAL A 60 0.58 5.81 3.99
CA VAL A 60 0.85 6.81 5.02
C VAL A 60 -0.46 7.49 5.43
N GLY A 61 -0.67 7.64 6.73
CA GLY A 61 -1.88 8.25 7.32
C GLY A 61 -3.10 7.33 7.23
N LEU A 62 -2.91 6.00 7.28
CA LEU A 62 -4.01 5.04 7.12
C LEU A 62 -5.10 5.24 8.18
N ARG A 63 -4.71 5.34 9.45
CA ARG A 63 -5.63 5.51 10.57
C ARG A 63 -6.33 6.86 10.49
N GLU A 64 -5.58 7.95 10.28
CA GLU A 64 -6.16 9.30 10.14
C GLU A 64 -7.22 9.34 9.03
N LYS A 65 -6.87 8.90 7.82
CA LYS A 65 -7.78 8.91 6.66
C LYS A 65 -9.00 8.02 6.88
N THR A 66 -8.81 6.85 7.48
CA THR A 66 -9.94 5.95 7.77
C THR A 66 -10.91 6.59 8.77
N LEU A 67 -10.42 7.24 9.82
CA LEU A 67 -11.27 7.91 10.81
C LEU A 67 -12.03 9.11 10.23
N GLN A 68 -11.38 9.85 9.32
CA GLN A 68 -12.02 10.95 8.61
C GLN A 68 -13.23 10.44 7.82
N GLU A 69 -13.03 9.44 6.95
CA GLU A 69 -14.11 8.87 6.14
C GLU A 69 -15.23 8.27 6.99
N LEU A 70 -14.90 7.57 8.08
CA LEU A 70 -15.90 6.99 9.00
C LEU A 70 -16.75 8.06 9.70
N SER A 71 -16.19 9.24 9.96
CA SER A 71 -16.92 10.35 10.57
C SER A 71 -17.96 10.95 9.63
N ASP A 72 -17.73 10.84 8.33
CA ASP A 72 -18.63 11.31 7.27
C ASP A 72 -19.71 10.28 6.89
N ILE A 73 -19.66 9.05 7.42
CA ILE A 73 -20.72 8.06 7.24
C ILE A 73 -21.94 8.42 8.11
N PRO A 74 -23.13 8.67 7.51
CA PRO A 74 -24.34 8.94 8.28
C PRO A 74 -24.67 7.76 9.20
N HIS A 75 -24.84 8.05 10.49
CA HIS A 75 -25.09 7.04 11.54
C HIS A 75 -26.48 6.37 11.46
N ASP A 76 -27.31 6.71 10.47
CA ASP A 76 -28.71 6.27 10.32
C ASP A 76 -28.87 5.07 9.37
N ARG A 77 -27.82 4.26 9.20
CA ARG A 77 -27.85 3.00 8.43
C ARG A 77 -27.45 1.79 9.29
N ALA A 78 -28.08 1.67 10.46
CA ALA A 78 -28.06 0.45 11.27
C ALA A 78 -29.45 -0.17 11.32
#